data_AF-G5JEP5-F1
#
_entry.id   AF-G5JEP5-F1
#
_cell.length_a   1.000
_cell.length_b   1.000
_cell.length_c   1.000
_cell.angle_alpha   90.00
_cell.angle_beta   90.00
_cell.angle_gamma   90.00
#
_symmetry.space_group_name_H-M   'P 1'
#
loop_
_entity.id
_entity.type
_entity.pdbx_description
1 polymer ?
#
loop_
_entity_poly.entity_id
_entity_poly.type
_entity_poly.pdbx_seq_one_letter_code
_entity_poly.pdbx_strand_id
1 'polypeptide(L)'
;MVTGNCKFQHYAHSSSNKRKTCSLKYKAFGYAARTLEKIKVNTTCIISGSLDIYSPNDDNPNHQAILNISTVIPVDILDTTEYNKVVSKPKYTEKTVEAEATSSSEEPIPF
;
A
#
# COMPACT_ATOMS: atom_id res chain seq x y z
N MET A 1 20.68 4.62 -6.00
CA MET A 1 19.80 5.54 -5.23
C MET A 1 18.95 6.25 -6.25
N VAL A 2 17.65 6.37 -6.00
CA VAL A 2 16.74 7.16 -6.85
C VAL A 2 16.35 8.40 -6.07
N THR A 3 16.40 9.55 -6.71
CA THR A 3 15.97 10.83 -6.15
C THR A 3 15.06 11.53 -7.14
N GLY A 4 14.08 12.27 -6.64
CA GLY A 4 13.20 13.05 -7.50
C GLY A 4 12.38 14.07 -6.74
N ASN A 5 11.49 14.72 -7.47
CA ASN A 5 10.51 15.64 -6.91
C ASN A 5 9.13 15.01 -7.00
N CYS A 6 8.37 15.07 -5.92
CA CYS A 6 6.95 14.73 -5.88
C CYS A 6 6.14 15.97 -5.47
N LYS A 7 4.83 15.86 -5.65
CA LYS A 7 3.87 16.87 -5.20
C LYS A 7 2.95 16.20 -4.20
N PHE A 8 2.81 16.77 -3.01
CA PHE A 8 1.77 16.36 -2.08
C PHE A 8 0.68 17.43 -2.04
N GLN A 9 -0.55 16.98 -1.85
CA GLN A 9 -1.71 17.84 -1.74
C GLN A 9 -2.23 17.76 -0.32
N HIS A 10 -2.50 18.92 0.27
CA HIS A 10 -3.09 19.00 1.59
C HIS A 10 -4.18 20.07 1.62
N TYR A 11 -5.13 19.89 2.53
CA TYR A 11 -6.10 20.93 2.84
C TYR A 11 -5.49 21.84 3.90
N ALA A 12 -5.53 23.15 3.67
CA ALA A 12 -5.09 24.10 4.68
C ALA A 12 -6.12 24.15 5.80
N HIS A 13 -5.68 24.06 7.05
CA HIS A 13 -6.58 24.12 8.21
C HIS A 13 -7.40 25.42 8.24
N SER A 14 -6.81 26.54 7.79
CA SER A 14 -7.47 27.84 7.72
C SER A 14 -8.48 27.98 6.58
N SER A 15 -8.57 27.02 5.66
CA SER A 15 -9.44 27.06 4.50
C SER A 15 -9.67 25.65 3.96
N SER A 16 -10.71 24.98 4.47
CA SER A 16 -11.09 23.61 4.07
C SER A 16 -11.31 23.46 2.56
N ASN A 17 -11.66 24.54 1.87
CA ASN A 17 -11.99 24.53 0.44
C ASN A 17 -10.80 24.87 -0.47
N LYS A 18 -9.61 25.15 0.06
CA LYS A 18 -8.41 25.45 -0.74
C LYS A 18 -7.39 24.33 -0.64
N ARG A 19 -7.43 23.42 -1.62
CA ARG A 19 -6.39 22.41 -1.83
C ARG A 19 -5.07 23.11 -2.16
N LYS A 20 -4.06 22.97 -1.30
CA LYS A 20 -2.70 23.42 -1.60
C LYS A 20 -1.88 22.25 -2.13
N THR A 21 -1.06 22.54 -3.14
CA THR A 21 -0.09 21.58 -3.67
C THR A 21 1.30 22.07 -3.29
N CYS A 22 2.08 21.23 -2.65
CA CYS A 22 3.43 21.52 -2.21
C CYS A 22 4.39 20.56 -2.90
N SER A 23 5.51 21.09 -3.39
CA SER A 23 6.60 20.27 -3.92
C SER A 23 7.44 19.71 -2.78
N LEU A 24 7.83 18.45 -2.90
CA LEU A 24 8.64 17.74 -1.92
C LEU A 24 9.70 16.92 -2.64
N LYS A 25 10.93 16.92 -2.13
CA LYS A 25 11.98 16.03 -2.65
C LYS A 25 11.82 14.65 -2.04
N TYR A 26 12.13 13.60 -2.79
CA TYR A 26 12.19 12.24 -2.25
C TYR A 26 13.51 11.57 -2.60
N LYS A 27 13.92 10.62 -1.76
CA LYS A 27 15.02 9.69 -2.02
C LYS A 27 14.61 8.28 -1.65
N ALA A 28 15.11 7.30 -2.40
CA ALA A 28 14.88 5.88 -2.18
C ALA A 28 16.19 5.10 -2.35
N PHE A 29 16.33 4.03 -1.58
CA PHE A 29 17.50 3.15 -1.59
C PHE A 29 17.08 1.68 -1.71
N GLY A 30 18.06 0.82 -2.02
CA GLY A 30 17.90 -0.62 -2.03
C GLY A 30 16.72 -1.11 -2.88
N TYR A 31 15.84 -1.90 -2.27
CA TYR A 31 14.68 -2.49 -2.94
C TYR A 31 13.70 -1.41 -3.45
N ALA A 32 13.37 -0.40 -2.64
CA ALA A 32 12.46 0.67 -3.06
C ALA A 32 12.95 1.42 -4.30
N ALA A 33 14.25 1.73 -4.36
CA ALA A 33 14.87 2.34 -5.53
C ALA A 33 14.72 1.47 -6.79
N ARG A 34 15.03 0.17 -6.69
CA ARG A 34 14.90 -0.79 -7.80
C ARG A 34 13.46 -0.93 -8.27
N THR A 35 12.48 -0.86 -7.36
CA THR A 35 11.07 -0.89 -7.71
C THR A 35 10.67 0.37 -8.47
N LEU A 36 11.09 1.55 -8.00
CA LEU A 36 10.82 2.84 -8.65
C LEU A 36 11.43 2.94 -10.06
N GLU A 37 12.57 2.30 -10.32
CA GLU A 37 13.19 2.26 -11.65
C GLU A 37 12.43 1.39 -12.66
N LYS A 38 11.70 0.37 -12.17
CA LYS A 38 11.02 -0.62 -13.02
C LYS A 38 9.56 -0.31 -13.28
N ILE A 39 8.94 0.53 -12.47
CA ILE A 39 7.55 0.93 -12.65
C ILE A 39 7.37 1.81 -13.89
N LYS A 40 6.25 1.63 -14.58
CA LYS A 40 5.91 2.43 -15.76
C LYS A 40 5.47 3.84 -15.34
N VAL A 41 5.61 4.81 -16.25
CA VAL A 41 5.03 6.14 -16.07
C VAL A 41 3.52 6.00 -15.83
N ASN A 42 2.98 6.83 -14.92
CA ASN A 42 1.57 6.80 -14.47
C ASN A 42 1.14 5.56 -13.66
N THR A 43 2.08 4.75 -13.17
CA THR A 43 1.75 3.68 -12.20
C THR A 43 1.35 4.29 -10.87
N THR A 44 0.19 3.92 -10.32
CA THR A 44 -0.18 4.30 -8.95
C THR A 44 0.58 3.41 -7.97
N CYS A 45 1.18 4.02 -6.95
CA CYS A 45 1.92 3.30 -5.93
C CYS A 45 1.50 3.75 -4.54
N ILE A 46 1.42 2.80 -3.61
CA ILE A 46 1.44 3.09 -2.18
C ILE A 46 2.90 3.14 -1.75
N ILE A 47 3.29 4.23 -1.08
CA ILE A 47 4.65 4.42 -0.57
C ILE A 47 4.62 4.57 0.94
N SER A 48 5.66 4.04 1.60
CA SER A 48 5.87 4.20 3.04
C SER A 48 7.32 4.57 3.31
N GLY A 49 7.56 5.37 4.35
CA GLY A 49 8.85 5.98 4.61
C GLY A 49 8.85 6.98 5.77
N SER A 50 9.95 7.72 5.90
CA SER A 50 10.11 8.81 6.85
C SER A 50 10.18 10.16 6.14
N LEU A 51 9.70 11.22 6.79
CA LEU A 51 9.89 12.59 6.34
C LEU A 51 10.99 13.23 7.18
N ASP A 52 12.15 13.47 6.58
CA ASP A 52 13.23 14.17 7.24
C ASP A 52 13.08 15.68 7.03
N ILE A 53 13.16 16.46 8.10
CA ILE A 53 13.10 17.92 8.06
C ILE A 53 14.45 18.45 8.53
N TYR A 54 15.14 19.16 7.64
CA TYR A 54 16.44 19.77 7.89
C TYR A 54 16.25 21.26 8.21
N SER A 55 16.97 21.74 9.21
CA SER A 55 17.03 23.17 9.55
C SER A 55 17.67 23.98 8.42
N PRO A 56 17.35 25.28 8.32
CA PRO A 56 18.07 26.20 7.44
C PRO A 56 19.59 26.15 7.65
N ASN A 57 20.35 26.37 6.59
CA ASN A 57 21.80 26.49 6.61
C ASN A 57 22.26 27.56 5.60
N ASP A 58 23.57 27.84 5.54
CA ASP A 58 24.13 28.89 4.68
C ASP A 58 23.78 28.70 3.19
N ASP A 59 23.66 27.45 2.74
CA ASP A 59 23.28 27.12 1.36
C ASP A 59 21.76 27.20 1.10
N ASN A 60 20.95 27.03 2.15
CA ASN A 60 19.49 26.95 2.06
C ASN A 60 18.84 27.69 3.24
N PRO A 61 18.36 28.93 3.03
CA PRO A 61 17.79 29.75 4.11
C PRO A 61 16.42 29.25 4.62
N ASN A 62 15.83 28.23 3.98
CA ASN A 62 14.54 27.66 4.34
C ASN A 62 14.69 26.21 4.83
N HIS A 63 13.75 25.77 5.67
CA HIS A 63 13.63 24.36 6.03
C HIS A 63 13.49 23.49 4.78
N GLN A 64 14.25 22.40 4.73
CA GLN A 64 14.15 21.41 3.67
C GLN A 64 13.45 20.16 4.19
N ALA A 65 12.43 19.72 3.48
CA ALA A 65 11.78 18.45 3.73
C ALA A 65 12.16 17.43 2.65
N ILE A 66 12.57 16.22 3.05
CA ILE A 66 12.92 15.13 2.14
C ILE A 66 12.19 13.86 2.58
N LEU A 67 11.42 13.27 1.67
CA LEU A 67 10.74 12.00 1.87
C LEU A 67 11.69 10.83 1.58
N ASN A 68 11.99 10.04 2.60
CA ASN A 68 12.77 8.80 2.49
C ASN A 68 11.87 7.61 2.28
N ILE A 69 11.78 7.14 1.04
CA ILE A 69 10.93 6.02 0.68
C ILE A 69 11.63 4.71 1.06
N SER A 70 11.00 3.96 1.96
CA SER A 70 11.47 2.64 2.42
C SER A 70 10.77 1.49 1.68
N THR A 71 9.49 1.68 1.34
CA THR A 71 8.67 0.66 0.68
C THR A 71 7.85 1.29 -0.45
N VAL A 72 7.72 0.56 -1.55
CA VAL A 72 6.91 0.93 -2.72
C VAL A 72 6.09 -0.28 -3.14
N ILE A 73 4.77 -0.13 -3.17
CA ILE A 73 3.83 -1.17 -3.59
C ILE A 73 3.04 -0.60 -4.78
N PRO A 74 3.34 -1.04 -6.01
CA PRO A 74 2.51 -0.71 -7.17
C PRO A 74 1.09 -1.26 -6.96
N VAL A 75 0.09 -0.48 -7.33
CA VAL A 75 -1.33 -0.87 -7.26
C VAL A 75 -2.02 -0.63 -8.58
N ASP A 76 -2.77 -1.64 -9.03
CA ASP A 76 -3.64 -1.52 -10.18
C ASP A 76 -5.01 -1.03 -9.71
N ILE A 77 -5.41 0.16 -10.16
CA ILE A 77 -6.74 0.69 -9.89
C ILE A 77 -7.67 0.10 -10.95
N LEU A 78 -8.46 -0.90 -10.54
CA LEU A 78 -9.53 -1.44 -11.38
C LEU A 78 -10.67 -0.44 -11.45
N ASP A 79 -11.25 -0.27 -12.64
CA ASP A 79 -12.52 0.46 -12.78
C ASP A 79 -13.63 -0.30 -12.04
N THR A 80 -14.63 0.42 -11.56
CA THR A 80 -15.80 -0.06 -10.82
C THR A 80 -16.48 -1.28 -11.49
N THR A 81 -16.53 -1.30 -12.83
CA THR A 81 -17.06 -2.43 -13.62
C THR A 81 -16.16 -3.67 -13.58
N GLU A 82 -14.85 -3.51 -13.50
CA GLU A 82 -13.89 -4.61 -13.37
C GLU A 82 -13.76 -5.10 -11.93
N TYR A 83 -13.80 -4.19 -10.96
CA TYR A 83 -13.86 -4.53 -9.53
C TYR A 83 -15.03 -5.48 -9.22
N ASN A 84 -16.22 -5.17 -9.74
CA ASN A 84 -17.40 -6.02 -9.57
C ASN A 84 -17.23 -7.42 -10.19
N LYS A 85 -16.43 -7.60 -11.24
CA LYS A 85 -16.13 -8.92 -11.83
C LYS A 85 -15.14 -9.74 -10.99
N VAL A 86 -14.25 -9.10 -10.25
CA VAL A 86 -13.26 -9.77 -9.40
C VAL A 86 -13.89 -10.19 -8.06
N VAL A 87 -14.76 -9.35 -7.49
CA VAL A 87 -15.44 -9.62 -6.20
C VAL A 87 -16.59 -10.61 -6.34
N SER A 88 -17.23 -10.69 -7.52
CA SER A 88 -18.36 -11.61 -7.78
C SER A 88 -17.97 -13.07 -8.03
N LYS A 89 -16.70 -13.47 -7.85
CA LYS A 89 -16.34 -14.88 -7.74
C LYS A 89 -16.43 -15.32 -6.27
N PRO A 90 -17.56 -15.88 -5.80
CA PRO A 90 -17.55 -16.55 -4.52
C PRO A 90 -16.54 -17.70 -4.60
N LYS A 91 -15.56 -17.72 -3.70
CA LYS A 91 -14.81 -18.95 -3.38
C LYS A 91 -15.76 -19.89 -2.64
N TYR A 92 -16.75 -20.44 -3.34
CA TYR A 92 -17.47 -21.59 -2.81
C TYR A 92 -16.64 -22.83 -3.17
N THR A 93 -15.80 -23.25 -2.23
CA THR A 93 -15.37 -24.64 -2.19
C THR A 93 -16.36 -25.33 -1.27
N GLU A 94 -17.50 -25.77 -1.82
CA GLU A 94 -18.32 -26.76 -1.13
C GLU A 94 -17.49 -28.04 -1.06
N LYS A 95 -16.76 -28.22 0.03
CA LYS A 95 -16.49 -29.57 0.50
C LYS A 95 -17.73 -29.98 1.30
N THR A 96 -18.68 -30.59 0.61
CA THR A 96 -19.68 -31.44 1.23
C THR A 96 -18.93 -32.53 1.98
N VAL A 97 -18.87 -32.41 3.31
CA VAL A 97 -18.48 -33.53 4.17
C VAL A 97 -19.77 -34.31 4.38
N GLU A 98 -19.90 -35.43 3.67
CA GLU A 98 -20.90 -36.44 4.01
C GLU A 98 -20.61 -36.90 5.45
N ALA A 99 -21.52 -36.58 6.36
CA ALA A 99 -21.53 -37.19 7.67
C ALA A 99 -22.07 -38.62 7.51
N GLU A 100 -21.16 -39.60 7.42
CA GLU A 100 -21.54 -41.00 7.61
C GLU A 100 -22.06 -41.17 9.04
N ALA A 101 -23.36 -41.40 9.15
CA ALA A 101 -23.98 -41.87 10.38
C ALA A 101 -23.62 -43.34 10.59
N THR A 102 -22.65 -43.63 11.44
CA THR A 102 -22.43 -45.01 11.91
C THR A 102 -23.13 -45.21 13.26
N SER A 103 -24.27 -45.88 13.17
CA SER A 103 -25.01 -46.48 14.29
C SER A 103 -24.29 -47.74 14.81
N SER A 104 -24.28 -47.89 16.14
CA SER A 104 -24.18 -49.12 16.94
C SER A 104 -22.94 -50.00 16.85
N SER A 105 -22.18 -50.13 17.94
CA SER A 105 -22.32 -51.23 18.92
C SER A 105 -21.25 -51.12 20.01
N GLU A 106 -21.72 -51.27 21.24
CA GLU A 106 -20.98 -51.19 22.50
C GLU A 106 -20.60 -52.63 22.88
N GLU A 107 -19.31 -52.94 23.07
CA GLU A 107 -18.89 -54.17 23.75
C GLU A 107 -17.69 -53.92 24.68
N PRO A 108 -17.56 -54.68 25.79
CA PRO A 108 -16.91 -54.24 27.01
C PRO A 108 -15.44 -54.65 27.12
N ILE A 109 -14.70 -53.90 27.93
CA ILE A 109 -13.27 -54.08 28.23
C ILE A 109 -13.11 -55.30 29.16
N PRO A 110 -12.20 -56.27 28.88
CA PRO A 110 -11.86 -57.32 29.84
C PRO A 110 -10.80 -56.82 30.85
N PHE A 111 -10.89 -57.38 32.07
CA PHE A 111 -10.10 -57.09 33.26
C PHE A 111 -8.58 -57.13 33.10
#